data_AF-A0A7X7LIW8-F1
#
_entry.id   AF-A0A7X7LIW8-F1
#
_cell.length_a   1.000
_cell.length_b   1.000
_cell.length_c   1.000
_cell.angle_alpha   90.00
_cell.angle_beta   90.00
_cell.angle_gamma   90.00
#
_symmetry.space_group_name_H-M   'P 1'
#
loop_
_entity.id
_entity.type
_entity.pdbx_description
1 polymer ?
#
loop_
_entity_poly.entity_id
_entity_poly.type
_entity_poly.pdbx_seq_one_letter_code
_entity_poly.pdbx_strand_id
1 'polypeptide(L)'
;MQKMRKYVLISMLLLIGFSPALRADEGMWLPFMINNILHKQMKEKGLKLTPEEIYSVNKSSLKDAVVQFGGGCTGEIISNQGLLLTNHHCGYGQIQEHSSVEHNYLEDGFWAMSLEEELPNPGLTVSFLVRVDDVSSRMQGVVKPEMSEMERMGAMRKESQIIVKEATEGTHYNAQVSAFYEGNEYYLFVYETYRDVRLVGAPPSSIGKFGHDTDNWMWPRHTGDFSMFRVYTGPDGKPADYAKENIPLKPKHFLPISIKGVKEGDFAMTIGYPGSTDRYLTSYGINLSLEQTYPDRIKIRKKKLDIMMAEMEKDEAVRIQYSSKHAGIANYWKNFIGMKRGLEKLNVAA
;
A
#
# COMPACT_ATOMS: atom_id res chain seq x y z
N MET A 1 -56.03 10.71 -21.62
CA MET A 1 -54.92 10.95 -20.66
C MET A 1 -54.58 9.77 -19.75
N GLN A 2 -55.55 9.04 -19.18
CA GLN A 2 -55.27 7.89 -18.29
C GLN A 2 -54.51 6.73 -18.97
N LYS A 3 -54.83 6.39 -20.23
CA LYS A 3 -54.12 5.34 -20.98
C LYS A 3 -52.64 5.68 -21.19
N MET A 4 -52.30 6.91 -21.62
CA MET A 4 -50.90 7.35 -21.75
C MET A 4 -50.13 7.32 -20.42
N ARG A 5 -50.73 7.75 -19.31
CA ARG A 5 -50.09 7.65 -17.98
C ARG A 5 -49.75 6.20 -17.61
N LYS A 6 -50.61 5.24 -17.97
CA LYS A 6 -50.38 3.81 -17.71
C LYS A 6 -49.22 3.26 -18.52
N TYR A 7 -49.09 3.66 -19.79
CA TYR A 7 -47.96 3.25 -20.65
C TYR A 7 -46.62 3.89 -20.22
N VAL A 8 -46.64 5.15 -19.78
CA VAL A 8 -45.45 5.85 -19.24
C VAL A 8 -44.98 5.22 -17.92
N LEU A 9 -45.90 4.84 -17.03
CA LEU A 9 -45.58 4.12 -15.79
C LEU A 9 -45.00 2.73 -16.07
N ILE A 10 -45.56 1.99 -17.04
CA ILE A 10 -45.06 0.68 -17.44
C ILE A 10 -43.67 0.79 -18.09
N SER A 11 -43.41 1.82 -18.92
CA SER A 11 -42.09 2.04 -19.51
C SER A 11 -41.04 2.43 -18.46
N MET A 12 -41.39 3.24 -17.45
CA MET A 12 -40.50 3.54 -16.32
C MET A 12 -40.19 2.30 -15.48
N LEU A 13 -41.18 1.45 -15.20
CA LEU A 13 -40.98 0.20 -14.45
C LEU A 13 -40.11 -0.81 -15.21
N LEU A 14 -40.25 -0.89 -16.54
CA LEU A 14 -39.40 -1.72 -17.40
C LEU A 14 -37.95 -1.21 -17.47
N LEU A 15 -37.73 0.11 -17.46
CA LEU A 15 -36.39 0.71 -17.41
C LEU A 15 -35.68 0.48 -16.07
N ILE A 16 -36.42 0.46 -14.96
CA ILE A 16 -35.86 0.16 -13.62
C ILE A 16 -35.55 -1.34 -13.49
N GLY A 17 -36.36 -2.22 -14.09
CA GLY A 17 -36.17 -3.68 -14.03
C GLY A 17 -35.02 -4.24 -14.87
N PHE A 18 -34.50 -3.47 -15.83
CA PHE A 18 -33.41 -3.87 -16.73
C PHE A 18 -32.07 -3.19 -16.45
N SER A 19 -31.91 -2.54 -15.30
CA SER A 19 -30.57 -2.13 -14.87
C SER A 19 -29.75 -3.41 -14.62
N PRO A 20 -28.66 -3.69 -15.37
CA PRO A 20 -27.77 -4.77 -14.98
C PRO A 20 -27.37 -4.49 -13.55
N ALA A 21 -27.55 -5.46 -12.66
CA ALA A 21 -27.03 -5.36 -11.31
C ALA A 21 -25.54 -5.07 -11.45
N LEU A 22 -25.14 -3.83 -11.18
CA LEU A 22 -23.75 -3.43 -11.09
C LEU A 22 -23.14 -4.27 -9.97
N ARG A 23 -22.58 -5.42 -10.32
CA ARG A 23 -21.89 -6.30 -9.40
C ARG A 23 -20.48 -5.78 -9.24
N ALA A 24 -20.30 -4.93 -8.24
CA ALA A 24 -18.98 -4.58 -7.75
C ALA A 24 -18.49 -5.71 -6.82
N ASP A 25 -17.98 -6.80 -7.40
CA ASP A 25 -17.34 -7.87 -6.63
C ASP A 25 -15.94 -7.47 -6.11
N GLU A 26 -15.34 -6.41 -6.67
CA GLU A 26 -13.98 -5.96 -6.39
C GLU A 26 -13.95 -4.71 -5.50
N GLY A 27 -13.18 -4.75 -4.40
CA GLY A 27 -13.05 -3.61 -3.49
C GLY A 27 -11.85 -3.75 -2.56
N MET A 28 -11.29 -2.62 -2.17
CA MET A 28 -10.32 -2.53 -1.07
C MET A 28 -11.11 -2.24 0.20
N TRP A 29 -11.31 -3.25 1.02
CA TRP A 29 -12.15 -3.18 2.21
C TRP A 29 -11.30 -2.86 3.44
N LEU A 30 -11.80 -1.96 4.30
CA LEU A 30 -11.20 -1.80 5.62
C LEU A 30 -11.46 -3.08 6.44
N PRO A 31 -10.44 -3.71 7.06
CA PRO A 31 -10.61 -4.99 7.73
C PRO A 31 -11.68 -5.01 8.83
N PHE A 32 -11.88 -3.89 9.53
CA PHE A 32 -12.93 -3.77 10.55
C PHE A 32 -14.35 -3.65 9.98
N MET A 33 -14.50 -3.41 8.67
CA MET A 33 -15.79 -3.35 7.96
C MET A 33 -16.23 -4.70 7.39
N ILE A 34 -15.49 -5.79 7.66
CA ILE A 34 -15.88 -7.14 7.23
C ILE A 34 -17.14 -7.55 7.99
N ASN A 35 -18.29 -7.24 7.40
CA ASN A 35 -19.60 -7.58 7.93
C ASN A 35 -19.99 -9.03 7.57
N ASN A 36 -21.10 -9.49 8.13
CA ASN A 36 -21.59 -10.87 7.94
C ASN A 36 -21.83 -11.23 6.45
N ILE A 37 -22.20 -10.25 5.61
CA ILE A 37 -22.47 -10.50 4.19
C ILE A 37 -21.16 -10.74 3.44
N LEU A 38 -20.19 -9.83 3.60
CA LEU A 38 -18.87 -9.96 2.98
C LEU A 38 -18.15 -11.22 3.47
N HIS A 39 -18.20 -11.48 4.79
CA HIS A 39 -17.60 -12.70 5.35
C HIS A 39 -18.22 -13.98 4.80
N LYS A 40 -19.55 -14.01 4.64
CA LYS A 40 -20.24 -15.15 4.02
C LYS A 40 -19.76 -15.37 2.59
N GLN A 41 -19.63 -14.31 1.79
CA GLN A 41 -19.10 -14.39 0.42
C GLN A 41 -17.65 -14.89 0.40
N MET A 42 -16.80 -14.41 1.32
CA MET A 42 -15.42 -14.90 1.44
C MET A 42 -15.37 -16.40 1.80
N LYS A 43 -16.25 -16.84 2.70
CA LYS A 43 -16.38 -18.26 3.08
C LYS A 43 -16.85 -19.14 1.92
N GLU A 44 -17.81 -18.68 1.13
CA GLU A 44 -18.27 -19.35 -0.09
C GLU A 44 -17.12 -19.51 -1.12
N LYS A 45 -16.17 -18.56 -1.13
CA LYS A 45 -14.96 -18.61 -1.96
C LYS A 45 -13.81 -19.43 -1.33
N GLY A 46 -13.96 -19.94 -0.12
CA GLY A 46 -12.99 -20.85 0.52
C GLY A 46 -12.30 -20.31 1.78
N LEU A 47 -12.58 -19.09 2.22
CA LEU A 47 -12.04 -18.56 3.49
C LEU A 47 -12.41 -19.46 4.66
N LYS A 48 -11.43 -19.79 5.50
CA LYS A 48 -11.65 -20.57 6.74
C LYS A 48 -11.57 -19.74 8.02
N LEU A 49 -10.99 -18.54 7.95
CA LEU A 49 -10.83 -17.64 9.09
C LEU A 49 -12.15 -16.96 9.49
N THR A 50 -12.29 -16.64 10.77
CA THR A 50 -13.33 -15.74 11.28
C THR A 50 -12.96 -14.28 11.04
N PRO A 51 -13.92 -13.33 11.09
CA PRO A 51 -13.60 -11.90 11.01
C PRO A 51 -12.61 -11.46 12.08
N GLU A 52 -12.69 -12.00 13.29
CA GLU A 52 -11.82 -11.65 14.41
C GLU A 52 -10.39 -12.16 14.23
N GLU A 53 -10.20 -13.29 13.53
CA GLU A 53 -8.86 -13.77 13.15
C GLU A 53 -8.22 -12.87 12.09
N ILE A 54 -9.01 -12.16 11.29
CA ILE A 54 -8.52 -11.16 10.33
C ILE A 54 -8.22 -9.83 11.04
N TYR A 55 -9.20 -9.28 11.76
CA TYR A 55 -9.09 -8.02 12.48
C TYR A 55 -9.75 -8.11 13.87
N SER A 56 -8.97 -7.86 14.91
CA SER A 56 -9.48 -7.66 16.27
C SER A 56 -8.70 -6.55 16.98
N VAL A 57 -9.39 -5.68 17.72
CA VAL A 57 -8.74 -4.69 18.61
C VAL A 57 -8.34 -5.33 19.94
N ASN A 58 -9.07 -6.37 20.37
CA ASN A 58 -8.95 -6.96 21.70
C ASN A 58 -8.05 -8.20 21.76
N LYS A 59 -7.82 -8.84 20.61
CA LYS A 59 -7.04 -10.07 20.48
C LYS A 59 -6.03 -9.93 19.35
N SER A 60 -5.01 -10.78 19.37
CA SER A 60 -4.10 -10.89 18.23
C SER A 60 -4.85 -11.38 16.99
N SER A 61 -4.58 -10.77 15.84
CA SER A 61 -5.15 -11.15 14.54
C SER A 61 -4.13 -10.97 13.40
N LEU A 62 -4.50 -11.31 12.16
CA LEU A 62 -3.63 -11.12 10.99
C LEU A 62 -3.12 -9.68 10.84
N LYS A 63 -3.91 -8.68 11.26
CA LYS A 63 -3.50 -7.27 11.24
C LYS A 63 -2.16 -7.02 11.95
N ASP A 64 -1.86 -7.78 13.00
CA ASP A 64 -0.66 -7.57 13.82
C ASP A 64 0.61 -8.13 13.16
N ALA A 65 0.46 -8.88 12.06
CA ALA A 65 1.57 -9.35 11.25
C ALA A 65 1.71 -8.59 9.92
N VAL A 66 0.76 -7.72 9.54
CA VAL A 66 0.82 -6.94 8.30
C VAL A 66 1.13 -5.49 8.63
N VAL A 67 2.18 -4.94 8.03
CA VAL A 67 2.76 -3.67 8.43
C VAL A 67 2.93 -2.71 7.26
N GLN A 68 2.88 -1.41 7.56
CA GLN A 68 3.28 -0.40 6.60
C GLN A 68 4.81 -0.29 6.61
N PHE A 69 5.44 -0.54 5.47
CA PHE A 69 6.89 -0.51 5.31
C PHE A 69 7.32 0.76 4.59
N GLY A 70 8.17 1.58 5.23
CA GLY A 70 8.75 2.79 4.63
C GLY A 70 7.72 3.84 4.17
N GLY A 71 6.49 3.77 4.68
CA GLY A 71 5.39 4.67 4.33
C GLY A 71 4.71 4.43 2.97
N GLY A 72 5.31 3.62 2.08
CA GLY A 72 4.82 3.42 0.70
C GLY A 72 4.61 1.96 0.28
N CYS A 73 5.01 1.00 1.11
CA CYS A 73 4.87 -0.42 0.83
C CYS A 73 4.16 -1.16 1.97
N THR A 74 3.82 -2.42 1.71
CA THR A 74 3.39 -3.38 2.71
C THR A 74 4.53 -4.35 3.00
N GLY A 75 4.63 -4.82 4.23
CA GLY A 75 5.41 -6.00 4.58
C GLY A 75 4.65 -6.89 5.55
N GLU A 76 5.21 -8.06 5.82
CA GLU A 76 4.61 -9.04 6.71
C GLU A 76 5.63 -9.71 7.64
N ILE A 77 5.26 -9.89 8.90
CA ILE A 77 6.08 -10.56 9.90
C ILE A 77 5.90 -12.07 9.78
N ILE A 78 7.02 -12.78 9.62
CA ILE A 78 7.06 -14.23 9.33
C ILE A 78 7.82 -15.03 10.39
N SER A 79 8.26 -14.40 11.49
CA SER A 79 8.90 -15.10 12.60
C SER A 79 8.56 -14.49 13.96
N ASN A 80 8.83 -15.24 15.02
CA ASN A 80 8.72 -14.78 16.41
C ASN A 80 9.85 -13.81 16.85
N GLN A 81 10.76 -13.45 15.94
CA GLN A 81 11.87 -12.51 16.16
C GLN A 81 11.85 -11.37 15.14
N GLY A 82 10.65 -10.94 14.74
CA GLY A 82 10.46 -9.71 13.96
C GLY A 82 10.98 -9.76 12.54
N LEU A 83 11.26 -10.96 11.99
CA LEU A 83 11.66 -11.11 10.60
C LEU A 83 10.49 -10.71 9.70
N LEU A 84 10.76 -9.82 8.76
CA LEU A 84 9.80 -9.16 7.89
C LEU A 84 10.14 -9.51 6.44
N LEU A 85 9.12 -9.89 5.68
CA LEU A 85 9.19 -10.02 4.22
C LEU A 85 8.52 -8.81 3.56
N THR A 86 9.12 -8.30 2.49
CA THR A 86 8.52 -7.30 1.59
C THR A 86 9.09 -7.50 0.19
N ASN A 87 8.69 -6.70 -0.79
CA ASN A 87 9.24 -6.80 -2.14
C ASN A 87 10.69 -6.31 -2.22
N HIS A 88 11.47 -6.83 -3.18
CA HIS A 88 12.82 -6.36 -3.47
C HIS A 88 12.77 -4.88 -3.86
N HIS A 89 11.80 -4.48 -4.69
CA HIS A 89 11.65 -3.08 -5.10
C HIS A 89 11.25 -2.14 -3.93
N CYS A 90 10.63 -2.66 -2.87
CA CYS A 90 10.30 -1.91 -1.66
C CYS A 90 11.55 -1.65 -0.80
N GLY A 91 12.42 -2.65 -0.64
CA GLY A 91 13.72 -2.51 0.03
C GLY A 91 14.82 -1.88 -0.83
N TYR A 92 14.54 -1.59 -2.10
CA TYR A 92 15.55 -1.22 -3.10
C TYR A 92 16.32 0.06 -2.78
N GLY A 93 15.66 1.03 -2.12
CA GLY A 93 16.32 2.23 -1.62
C GLY A 93 17.40 1.90 -0.60
N GLN A 94 17.10 1.03 0.35
CA GLN A 94 18.05 0.57 1.37
C GLN A 94 19.17 -0.29 0.78
N ILE A 95 18.84 -1.21 -0.14
CA ILE A 95 19.85 -2.03 -0.83
C ILE A 95 20.82 -1.12 -1.59
N GLN A 96 20.29 -0.10 -2.29
CA GLN A 96 21.10 0.90 -2.99
C GLN A 96 21.97 1.72 -2.03
N GLU A 97 21.42 2.18 -0.90
CA GLU A 97 22.13 3.01 0.08
C GLU A 97 23.33 2.29 0.71
N HIS A 98 23.21 0.97 0.91
CA HIS A 98 24.32 0.13 1.38
C HIS A 98 25.26 -0.34 0.27
N SER A 99 24.92 -0.12 -1.00
CA SER A 99 25.75 -0.55 -2.13
C SER A 99 26.85 0.45 -2.45
N SER A 100 28.03 -0.06 -2.81
CA SER A 100 29.15 0.69 -3.36
C SER A 100 29.79 -0.07 -4.51
N VAL A 101 30.79 0.52 -5.17
CA VAL A 101 31.57 -0.20 -6.20
C VAL A 101 32.32 -1.40 -5.60
N GLU A 102 32.72 -1.31 -4.33
CA GLU A 102 33.43 -2.40 -3.63
C GLU A 102 32.47 -3.48 -3.11
N HIS A 103 31.26 -3.09 -2.69
CA HIS A 103 30.24 -3.96 -2.12
C HIS A 103 28.91 -3.70 -2.82
N ASN A 104 28.70 -4.31 -3.98
CA ASN A 104 27.56 -4.02 -4.84
C ASN A 104 26.37 -4.95 -4.54
N TYR A 105 25.65 -4.69 -3.44
CA TYR A 105 24.48 -5.51 -3.05
C TYR A 105 23.34 -5.46 -4.06
N LEU A 106 23.26 -4.44 -4.92
CA LEU A 106 22.34 -4.43 -6.04
C LEU A 106 22.66 -5.56 -7.02
N GLU A 107 23.92 -5.78 -7.35
CA GLU A 107 24.36 -6.78 -8.32
C GLU A 107 24.44 -8.18 -7.69
N ASP A 108 25.05 -8.29 -6.52
CA ASP A 108 25.41 -9.56 -5.89
C ASP A 108 24.36 -10.08 -4.91
N GLY A 109 23.44 -9.22 -4.47
CA GLY A 109 22.56 -9.48 -3.33
C GLY A 109 23.28 -9.30 -2.00
N PHE A 110 22.55 -9.53 -0.91
CA PHE A 110 23.04 -9.41 0.45
C PHE A 110 22.38 -10.46 1.33
N TRP A 111 23.13 -11.05 2.28
CA TRP A 111 22.61 -12.03 3.25
C TRP A 111 23.39 -11.94 4.56
N ALA A 112 22.75 -11.42 5.60
CA ALA A 112 23.31 -11.44 6.95
C ALA A 112 23.25 -12.87 7.52
N MET A 113 24.40 -13.42 7.91
CA MET A 113 24.51 -14.76 8.48
C MET A 113 24.32 -14.78 10.00
N SER A 114 24.28 -13.60 10.63
CA SER A 114 24.07 -13.38 12.06
C SER A 114 23.29 -12.08 12.29
N LEU A 115 22.77 -11.87 13.52
CA LEU A 115 22.03 -10.64 13.85
C LEU A 115 22.93 -9.40 13.80
N GLU A 116 24.21 -9.59 14.09
CA GLU A 116 25.25 -8.56 14.11
C GLU A 116 25.61 -8.07 12.70
N GLU A 117 25.37 -8.90 11.68
CA GLU A 117 25.61 -8.58 10.27
C GLU A 117 24.43 -7.83 9.62
N GLU A 118 23.26 -7.77 10.28
CA GLU A 118 22.09 -7.08 9.73
C GLU A 118 22.32 -5.56 9.65
N LEU A 119 22.12 -4.98 8.46
CA LEU A 119 22.53 -3.60 8.18
C LEU A 119 21.47 -2.59 8.67
N PRO A 120 21.82 -1.64 9.57
CA PRO A 120 20.88 -0.60 10.01
C PRO A 120 20.46 0.34 8.89
N ASN A 121 19.20 0.78 8.90
CA ASN A 121 18.66 1.70 7.88
C ASN A 121 18.10 2.97 8.54
N PRO A 122 18.93 4.01 8.75
CA PRO A 122 18.47 5.28 9.32
C PRO A 122 17.30 5.87 8.52
N GLY A 123 16.23 6.25 9.21
CA GLY A 123 15.04 6.84 8.60
C GLY A 123 14.05 5.84 7.99
N LEU A 124 14.39 4.54 7.89
CA LEU A 124 13.41 3.50 7.57
C LEU A 124 12.53 3.21 8.79
N THR A 125 11.22 3.16 8.57
CA THR A 125 10.25 2.84 9.62
C THR A 125 9.32 1.72 9.21
N VAL A 126 8.85 0.97 10.21
CA VAL A 126 7.79 -0.03 10.07
C VAL A 126 6.67 0.26 11.06
N SER A 127 5.44 0.41 10.56
CA SER A 127 4.28 0.79 11.38
C SER A 127 3.26 -0.34 11.47
N PHE A 128 2.90 -0.70 12.70
CA PHE A 128 1.87 -1.70 13.01
C PHE A 128 0.55 -1.02 13.33
N LEU A 129 -0.55 -1.45 12.71
CA LEU A 129 -1.87 -0.92 13.01
C LEU A 129 -2.37 -1.40 14.37
N VAL A 130 -2.53 -0.48 15.32
CA VAL A 130 -3.04 -0.78 16.67
C VAL A 130 -4.56 -0.88 16.64
N ARG A 131 -5.23 0.18 16.18
CA ARG A 131 -6.70 0.26 16.06
C ARG A 131 -7.11 1.33 15.04
N VAL A 132 -8.39 1.30 14.69
CA VAL A 132 -9.07 2.34 13.90
C VAL A 132 -10.32 2.79 14.65
N ASP A 133 -10.51 4.10 14.74
CA ASP A 133 -11.68 4.72 15.37
C ASP A 133 -12.43 5.59 14.32
N ASP A 134 -13.75 5.49 14.24
CA ASP A 134 -14.57 6.40 13.43
C ASP A 134 -14.69 7.75 14.15
N VAL A 135 -14.23 8.81 13.50
CA VAL A 135 -14.26 10.18 14.01
C VAL A 135 -15.08 11.11 13.11
N SER A 136 -15.91 10.55 12.22
CA SER A 136 -16.67 11.29 11.21
C SER A 136 -17.57 12.36 11.83
N SER A 137 -18.36 12.01 12.85
CA SER A 137 -19.26 12.98 13.51
C SER A 137 -18.51 14.14 14.16
N ARG A 138 -17.33 13.87 14.73
CA ARG A 138 -16.49 14.91 15.36
C ARG A 138 -15.90 15.84 14.30
N MET A 139 -15.38 15.27 13.22
CA MET A 139 -14.83 16.02 12.09
C MET A 139 -15.88 16.86 11.37
N GLN A 140 -17.10 16.35 11.19
CA GLN A 140 -18.19 17.10 10.57
C GLN A 140 -18.77 18.16 11.51
N GLY A 141 -18.73 17.94 12.83
CA GLY A 141 -19.27 18.87 13.83
C GLY A 141 -18.56 20.21 13.92
N VAL A 142 -17.30 20.31 13.47
CA VAL A 142 -16.56 21.59 13.44
C VAL A 142 -16.83 22.43 12.19
N VAL A 143 -17.59 21.91 11.23
CA VAL A 143 -17.88 22.55 9.96
C VAL A 143 -19.30 23.13 9.94
N LYS A 144 -19.44 24.38 9.49
CA LYS A 144 -20.72 25.09 9.40
C LYS A 144 -21.07 25.44 7.95
N PRO A 145 -22.37 25.49 7.58
CA PRO A 145 -22.80 25.82 6.21
C PRO A 145 -22.22 27.13 5.66
N GLU A 146 -21.99 28.11 6.52
CA GLU A 146 -21.55 29.45 6.15
C GLU A 146 -20.03 29.56 5.92
N MET A 147 -19.25 28.55 6.32
CA MET A 147 -17.80 28.54 6.14
C MET A 147 -17.44 28.36 4.66
N SER A 148 -16.47 29.17 4.21
CA SER A 148 -15.77 28.94 2.95
C SER A 148 -14.99 27.62 2.98
N GLU A 149 -14.64 27.08 1.82
CA GLU A 149 -13.87 25.83 1.71
C GLU A 149 -12.55 25.89 2.50
N MET A 150 -11.82 27.01 2.39
CA MET A 150 -10.56 27.21 3.10
C MET A 150 -10.75 27.22 4.63
N GLU A 151 -11.82 27.85 5.12
CA GLU A 151 -12.15 27.84 6.56
C GLU A 151 -12.52 26.43 7.04
N ARG A 152 -13.26 25.66 6.23
CA ARG A 152 -13.59 24.26 6.53
C ARG A 152 -12.34 23.39 6.62
N MET A 153 -11.45 23.49 5.63
CA MET A 153 -10.18 22.77 5.64
C MET A 153 -9.31 23.15 6.85
N GLY A 154 -9.27 24.44 7.20
CA GLY A 154 -8.57 24.93 8.39
C GLY A 154 -9.15 24.38 9.69
N ALA A 155 -10.48 24.39 9.83
CA ALA A 155 -11.19 23.86 11.00
C ALA A 155 -10.98 22.35 11.14
N MET A 156 -11.17 21.59 10.06
CA MET A 156 -10.93 20.14 10.04
C MET A 156 -9.49 19.80 10.35
N ARG A 157 -8.50 20.51 9.78
CA ARG A 157 -7.08 20.28 10.09
C ARG A 157 -6.78 20.49 11.58
N LYS A 158 -7.34 21.55 12.18
CA LYS A 158 -7.18 21.81 13.61
C LYS A 158 -7.82 20.70 14.45
N GLU A 159 -9.02 20.26 14.10
CA GLU A 159 -9.71 19.19 14.81
C GLU A 159 -8.96 17.86 14.70
N SER A 160 -8.45 17.51 13.52
CA SER A 160 -7.59 16.33 13.33
C SER A 160 -6.36 16.35 14.24
N GLN A 161 -5.72 17.51 14.44
CA GLN A 161 -4.57 17.64 15.35
C GLN A 161 -4.96 17.41 16.82
N ILE A 162 -6.14 17.88 17.22
CA ILE A 162 -6.67 17.66 18.58
C ILE A 162 -6.96 16.17 18.78
N ILE A 163 -7.69 15.53 17.86
CA ILE A 163 -8.00 14.09 17.90
C ILE A 163 -6.71 13.26 17.99
N VAL A 164 -5.73 13.56 17.13
CA VAL A 164 -4.44 12.84 17.13
C VAL A 164 -3.73 13.02 18.46
N LYS A 165 -3.68 14.24 19.01
CA LYS A 165 -3.05 14.50 20.31
C LYS A 165 -3.72 13.70 21.41
N GLU A 166 -5.05 13.75 21.53
CA GLU A 166 -5.80 13.01 22.56
C GLU A 166 -5.57 11.49 22.47
N ALA A 167 -5.44 10.97 21.25
CA ALA A 167 -5.25 9.54 21.02
C ALA A 167 -3.83 9.03 21.31
N THR A 168 -2.83 9.92 21.38
CA THR A 168 -1.41 9.57 21.57
C THR A 168 -0.81 10.14 22.86
N GLU A 169 -1.48 11.08 23.53
CA GLU A 169 -1.00 11.72 24.76
C GLU A 169 -0.66 10.68 25.84
N GLY A 170 0.56 10.78 26.40
CA GLY A 170 1.05 9.84 27.40
C GLY A 170 1.47 8.46 26.87
N THR A 171 1.48 8.26 25.55
CA THR A 171 1.85 6.99 24.90
C THR A 171 3.02 7.17 23.93
N HIS A 172 3.59 6.06 23.44
CA HIS A 172 4.58 6.06 22.35
C HIS A 172 3.97 5.86 20.97
N TYR A 173 2.63 5.81 20.87
CA TYR A 173 1.93 5.63 19.61
C TYR A 173 1.94 6.91 18.77
N ASN A 174 1.78 6.73 17.47
CA ASN A 174 1.48 7.81 16.53
C ASN A 174 0.11 7.57 15.90
N ALA A 175 -0.55 8.64 15.45
CA ALA A 175 -1.86 8.52 14.85
C ALA A 175 -2.05 9.51 13.71
N GLN A 176 -3.00 9.21 12.82
CA GLN A 176 -3.43 10.11 11.77
C GLN A 176 -4.93 10.00 11.56
N VAL A 177 -5.59 11.14 11.31
CA VAL A 177 -6.95 11.17 10.77
C VAL A 177 -6.86 11.16 9.26
N SER A 178 -7.58 10.25 8.62
CA SER A 178 -7.64 10.13 7.16
C SER A 178 -9.08 10.25 6.68
N ALA A 179 -9.26 10.99 5.59
CA ALA A 179 -10.55 11.15 4.92
C ALA A 179 -10.81 9.94 4.01
N PHE A 180 -12.05 9.46 4.03
CA PHE A 180 -12.56 8.38 3.20
C PHE A 180 -13.78 8.86 2.42
N TYR A 181 -14.06 8.21 1.29
CA TYR A 181 -15.19 8.53 0.42
C TYR A 181 -15.25 10.03 0.06
N GLU A 182 -14.15 10.60 -0.46
CA GLU A 182 -14.04 12.02 -0.80
C GLU A 182 -14.38 12.98 0.35
N GLY A 183 -14.05 12.61 1.58
CA GLY A 183 -14.28 13.44 2.78
C GLY A 183 -15.67 13.31 3.39
N ASN A 184 -16.45 12.30 2.99
CA ASN A 184 -17.72 11.97 3.65
C ASN A 184 -17.52 11.23 4.97
N GLU A 185 -16.42 10.49 5.13
CA GLU A 185 -16.08 9.77 6.36
C GLU A 185 -14.65 10.08 6.81
N TYR A 186 -14.38 9.97 8.11
CA TYR A 186 -13.07 10.22 8.70
C TYR A 186 -12.74 9.15 9.72
N TYR A 187 -11.58 8.54 9.55
CA TYR A 187 -11.09 7.49 10.44
C TYR A 187 -9.76 7.90 11.07
N LEU A 188 -9.65 7.72 12.38
CA LEU A 188 -8.39 7.82 13.11
C LEU A 188 -7.70 6.46 13.08
N PHE A 189 -6.50 6.42 12.53
CA PHE A 189 -5.63 5.24 12.56
C PHE A 189 -4.55 5.46 13.60
N VAL A 190 -4.44 4.54 14.56
CA VAL A 190 -3.37 4.56 15.56
C VAL A 190 -2.38 3.45 15.28
N TYR A 191 -1.11 3.82 15.28
CA TYR A 191 0.01 2.98 14.91
C TYR A 191 1.05 2.90 16.02
N GLU A 192 1.79 1.80 16.00
CA GLU A 192 3.05 1.64 16.71
C GLU A 192 4.18 1.59 15.68
N THR A 193 5.00 2.63 15.63
CA THR A 193 6.02 2.81 14.59
C THR A 193 7.42 2.56 15.12
N TYR A 194 8.08 1.52 14.59
CA TYR A 194 9.46 1.14 14.89
C TYR A 194 10.43 1.83 13.94
N ARG A 195 11.57 2.28 14.48
CA ARG A 195 12.57 3.12 13.79
C ARG A 195 13.96 2.47 13.67
N ASP A 196 14.13 1.27 14.23
CA ASP A 196 15.28 0.40 13.97
C ASP A 196 14.81 -0.79 13.15
N VAL A 197 15.03 -0.70 11.84
CA VAL A 197 14.65 -1.74 10.86
C VAL A 197 15.89 -2.06 10.05
N ARG A 198 16.36 -3.30 10.14
CA ARG A 198 17.65 -3.70 9.58
C ARG A 198 17.47 -4.60 8.36
N LEU A 199 18.30 -4.44 7.35
CA LEU A 199 18.30 -5.28 6.16
C LEU A 199 18.92 -6.63 6.54
N VAL A 200 18.21 -7.72 6.24
CA VAL A 200 18.61 -9.10 6.55
C VAL A 200 19.05 -9.82 5.29
N GLY A 201 18.29 -9.67 4.20
CA GLY A 201 18.59 -10.39 2.98
C GLY A 201 17.92 -9.78 1.75
N ALA A 202 18.62 -9.81 0.62
CA ALA A 202 18.07 -9.47 -0.67
C ALA A 202 18.71 -10.35 -1.75
N PRO A 203 17.93 -10.93 -2.66
CA PRO A 203 18.49 -11.59 -3.83
C PRO A 203 19.20 -10.56 -4.74
N PRO A 204 20.12 -10.99 -5.61
CA PRO A 204 20.69 -10.12 -6.63
C PRO A 204 19.60 -9.54 -7.52
N SER A 205 19.83 -8.35 -8.06
CA SER A 205 18.91 -7.66 -8.97
C SER A 205 18.47 -8.50 -10.17
N SER A 206 19.34 -9.39 -10.64
CA SER A 206 19.03 -10.34 -11.71
C SER A 206 17.87 -11.28 -11.37
N ILE A 207 17.59 -11.52 -10.08
CA ILE A 207 16.44 -12.28 -9.57
C ILE A 207 15.36 -11.32 -9.09
N GLY A 208 15.72 -10.37 -8.22
CA GLY A 208 14.78 -9.45 -7.54
C GLY A 208 13.98 -8.55 -8.47
N LYS A 209 14.51 -8.29 -9.67
CA LYS A 209 13.84 -7.54 -10.74
C LYS A 209 14.10 -8.15 -12.13
N PHE A 210 14.14 -9.47 -12.21
CA PHE A 210 14.26 -10.20 -13.48
C PHE A 210 13.29 -9.65 -14.54
N GLY A 211 13.79 -9.45 -15.76
CA GLY A 211 13.04 -8.84 -16.87
C GLY A 211 12.93 -7.30 -16.82
N HIS A 212 13.37 -6.67 -15.72
CA HIS A 212 13.43 -5.22 -15.52
C HIS A 212 12.17 -4.48 -16.03
N ASP A 213 12.36 -3.39 -16.76
CA ASP A 213 11.29 -2.56 -17.30
C ASP A 213 10.49 -3.28 -18.40
N THR A 214 11.07 -4.25 -19.11
CA THR A 214 10.39 -5.03 -20.16
C THR A 214 9.27 -5.87 -19.59
N ASP A 215 9.51 -6.51 -18.45
CA ASP A 215 8.52 -7.38 -17.83
C ASP A 215 7.64 -6.63 -16.82
N ASN A 216 8.04 -5.43 -16.36
CA ASN A 216 7.25 -4.66 -15.40
C ASN A 216 5.78 -4.48 -15.86
N TRP A 217 4.78 -4.59 -14.98
CA TRP A 217 3.35 -4.62 -15.33
C TRP A 217 2.89 -5.71 -16.32
N MET A 218 3.69 -6.75 -16.57
CA MET A 218 3.34 -7.86 -17.46
C MET A 218 3.08 -9.17 -16.71
N TRP A 219 2.22 -9.99 -17.31
CA TRP A 219 2.03 -11.41 -17.07
C TRP A 219 2.14 -12.17 -18.40
N PRO A 220 2.80 -13.33 -18.52
CA PRO A 220 3.50 -14.12 -17.48
C PRO A 220 4.66 -13.39 -16.81
N ARG A 221 5.06 -13.84 -15.61
CA ARG A 221 6.09 -13.21 -14.79
C ARG A 221 6.98 -14.24 -14.09
N HIS A 222 8.30 -13.98 -14.02
CA HIS A 222 9.30 -14.88 -13.45
C HIS A 222 10.26 -14.18 -12.47
N THR A 223 9.81 -13.09 -11.83
CA THR A 223 10.64 -12.27 -10.93
C THR A 223 10.54 -12.77 -9.49
N GLY A 224 11.68 -12.99 -8.83
CA GLY A 224 11.77 -13.28 -7.39
C GLY A 224 11.77 -12.01 -6.56
N ASP A 225 10.70 -11.21 -6.63
CA ASP A 225 10.63 -9.85 -6.06
C ASP A 225 10.41 -9.88 -4.54
N PHE A 226 11.47 -10.17 -3.78
CA PHE A 226 11.44 -10.12 -2.32
C PHE A 226 12.72 -9.55 -1.70
N SER A 227 12.60 -8.98 -0.51
CA SER A 227 13.70 -8.65 0.39
C SER A 227 13.25 -8.88 1.83
N MET A 228 14.22 -9.09 2.72
CA MET A 228 14.00 -9.44 4.11
C MET A 228 14.61 -8.38 5.00
N PHE A 229 13.83 -7.93 5.98
CA PHE A 229 14.25 -7.00 7.02
C PHE A 229 13.93 -7.59 8.38
N ARG A 230 14.47 -6.99 9.44
CA ARG A 230 14.07 -7.30 10.82
C ARG A 230 13.74 -6.04 11.57
N VAL A 231 12.63 -6.07 12.29
CA VAL A 231 12.22 -5.00 13.19
C VAL A 231 12.89 -5.19 14.55
N TYR A 232 13.53 -4.14 15.05
CA TYR A 232 14.17 -4.09 16.36
C TYR A 232 13.44 -3.16 17.32
N THR A 233 13.66 -3.39 18.61
CA THR A 233 13.06 -2.64 19.71
C THR A 233 14.13 -2.27 20.73
N GLY A 234 13.84 -1.28 21.58
CA GLY A 234 14.63 -1.06 22.77
C GLY A 234 14.62 -2.29 23.68
N PRO A 235 15.55 -2.40 24.65
CA PRO A 235 15.56 -3.52 25.60
C PRO A 235 14.26 -3.68 26.40
N ASP A 236 13.46 -2.62 26.51
CA ASP A 236 12.13 -2.61 27.14
C ASP A 236 11.01 -3.14 26.22
N GLY A 237 11.33 -3.54 24.99
CA GLY A 237 10.40 -4.04 23.98
C GLY A 237 9.62 -2.94 23.23
N LYS A 238 9.92 -1.66 23.46
CA LYS A 238 9.21 -0.54 22.80
C LYS A 238 9.95 -0.04 21.55
N PRO A 239 9.27 0.71 20.66
CA PRO A 239 9.93 1.38 19.55
C PRO A 239 11.06 2.31 20.00
N ALA A 240 12.26 2.07 19.49
CA ALA A 240 13.45 2.86 19.74
C ALA A 240 14.10 3.27 18.41
N ASP A 241 14.93 4.32 18.47
CA ASP A 241 15.90 4.58 17.41
C ASP A 241 17.01 3.51 17.45
N TYR A 242 17.82 3.44 16.40
CA TYR A 242 18.93 2.48 16.35
C TYR A 242 19.87 2.61 17.55
N ALA A 243 20.09 1.48 18.22
CA ALA A 243 21.12 1.29 19.22
C ALA A 243 21.69 -0.14 19.09
N LYS A 244 22.95 -0.33 19.47
CA LYS A 244 23.60 -1.65 19.36
C LYS A 244 22.97 -2.67 20.30
N GLU A 245 22.39 -2.20 21.39
CA GLU A 245 21.77 -2.97 22.47
C GLU A 245 20.30 -3.32 22.16
N ASN A 246 19.74 -2.78 21.08
CA ASN A 246 18.38 -3.10 20.66
C ASN A 246 18.25 -4.61 20.35
N ILE A 247 17.07 -5.14 20.64
CA ILE A 247 16.76 -6.56 20.49
C ILE A 247 15.70 -6.78 19.40
N PRO A 248 15.70 -7.94 18.72
CA PRO A 248 14.63 -8.30 17.79
C PRO A 248 13.24 -8.18 18.40
N LEU A 249 12.31 -7.60 17.65
CA LEU A 249 10.90 -7.50 18.04
C LEU A 249 10.33 -8.90 18.29
N LYS A 250 9.65 -9.06 19.42
CA LYS A 250 8.73 -10.18 19.66
C LYS A 250 7.32 -9.75 19.24
N PRO A 251 6.85 -10.15 18.05
CA PRO A 251 5.59 -9.63 17.52
C PRO A 251 4.39 -10.27 18.24
N LYS A 252 3.23 -9.60 18.18
CA LYS A 252 1.97 -10.15 18.69
C LYS A 252 1.46 -11.32 17.83
N HIS A 253 1.75 -11.29 16.53
CA HIS A 253 1.41 -12.32 15.55
C HIS A 253 2.52 -12.43 14.50
N PHE A 254 2.66 -13.60 13.87
CA PHE A 254 3.48 -13.79 12.68
C PHE A 254 2.84 -14.84 11.77
N LEU A 255 3.05 -14.71 10.46
CA LEU A 255 2.41 -15.56 9.46
C LEU A 255 3.20 -16.87 9.30
N PRO A 256 2.58 -18.04 9.47
CA PRO A 256 3.20 -19.30 9.08
C PRO A 256 3.31 -19.40 7.56
N ILE A 257 4.46 -19.86 7.07
CA ILE A 257 4.71 -20.04 5.64
C ILE A 257 4.30 -21.45 5.21
N SER A 258 3.36 -21.55 4.27
CA SER A 258 2.97 -22.83 3.68
C SER A 258 3.97 -23.28 2.61
N ILE A 259 4.45 -24.52 2.71
CA ILE A 259 5.30 -25.17 1.70
C ILE A 259 4.52 -26.12 0.78
N LYS A 260 3.18 -26.08 0.83
CA LYS A 260 2.31 -27.00 0.07
C LYS A 260 2.05 -26.56 -1.38
N GLY A 261 2.51 -25.37 -1.76
CA GLY A 261 2.21 -24.76 -3.05
C GLY A 261 0.79 -24.17 -3.13
N VAL A 262 0.41 -23.75 -4.34
CA VAL A 262 -0.90 -23.18 -4.68
C VAL A 262 -1.43 -23.81 -5.97
N LYS A 263 -2.75 -23.82 -6.15
CA LYS A 263 -3.40 -24.28 -7.38
C LYS A 263 -4.52 -23.33 -7.80
N GLU A 264 -4.92 -23.44 -9.06
CA GLU A 264 -6.07 -22.69 -9.59
C GLU A 264 -7.33 -22.95 -8.74
N GLY A 265 -8.04 -21.88 -8.42
CA GLY A 265 -9.25 -21.91 -7.59
C GLY A 265 -9.02 -21.89 -6.08
N ASP A 266 -7.77 -21.89 -5.60
CA ASP A 266 -7.51 -21.66 -4.18
C ASP A 266 -7.93 -20.24 -3.75
N PHE A 267 -8.48 -20.13 -2.55
CA PHE A 267 -8.82 -18.84 -1.96
C PHE A 267 -7.54 -18.03 -1.68
N ALA A 268 -7.51 -16.78 -2.15
CA ALA A 268 -6.44 -15.83 -1.86
C ALA A 268 -7.02 -14.57 -1.21
N MET A 269 -6.35 -14.07 -0.17
CA MET A 269 -6.66 -12.81 0.49
C MET A 269 -5.38 -12.01 0.66
N THR A 270 -5.42 -10.76 0.23
CA THR A 270 -4.32 -9.81 0.39
C THR A 270 -4.74 -8.72 1.37
N ILE A 271 -3.89 -8.45 2.34
CA ILE A 271 -4.04 -7.35 3.30
C ILE A 271 -2.82 -6.44 3.10
N GLY A 272 -3.04 -5.13 3.05
CA GLY A 272 -1.93 -4.18 2.89
C GLY A 272 -2.41 -2.74 2.86
N TYR A 273 -1.51 -1.86 2.44
CA TYR A 273 -1.67 -0.41 2.46
C TYR A 273 -1.72 0.15 1.03
N PRO A 274 -2.85 0.00 0.31
CA PRO A 274 -2.98 0.57 -1.03
C PRO A 274 -2.88 2.11 -0.95
N GLY A 275 -2.12 2.70 -1.88
CA GLY A 275 -1.83 4.14 -1.85
C GLY A 275 -3.01 5.02 -2.25
N SER A 276 -3.46 4.92 -3.51
CA SER A 276 -4.54 5.77 -4.04
C SER A 276 -5.35 5.06 -5.12
N THR A 277 -6.63 5.38 -5.21
CA THR A 277 -7.52 4.95 -6.29
C THR A 277 -8.53 6.05 -6.61
N ASP A 278 -8.87 6.23 -7.89
CA ASP A 278 -9.83 7.24 -8.34
C ASP A 278 -11.12 6.57 -8.88
N ARG A 279 -11.75 5.71 -8.08
CA ARG A 279 -12.90 4.89 -8.52
C ARG A 279 -14.16 5.69 -8.85
N TYR A 280 -14.28 6.90 -8.32
CA TYR A 280 -15.44 7.79 -8.51
C TYR A 280 -15.16 8.92 -9.51
N LEU A 281 -14.07 8.83 -10.27
CA LEU A 281 -13.70 9.83 -11.25
C LEU A 281 -14.78 9.93 -12.36
N THR A 282 -15.15 11.16 -12.72
CA THR A 282 -16.12 11.40 -13.79
C THR A 282 -15.53 11.10 -15.17
N SER A 283 -16.39 10.93 -16.18
CA SER A 283 -15.97 10.80 -17.58
C SER A 283 -15.10 11.97 -18.04
N TYR A 284 -15.37 13.20 -17.58
CA TYR A 284 -14.52 14.36 -17.83
C TYR A 284 -13.11 14.21 -17.25
N GLY A 285 -12.99 13.67 -16.02
CA GLY A 285 -11.70 13.41 -15.40
C GLY A 285 -10.92 12.29 -16.10
N ILE A 286 -11.62 11.26 -16.57
CA ILE A 286 -11.03 10.19 -17.39
C ILE A 286 -10.53 10.77 -18.73
N ASN A 287 -11.33 11.58 -19.42
CA ASN A 287 -10.93 12.20 -20.69
C ASN A 287 -9.72 13.11 -20.51
N LEU A 288 -9.70 13.96 -19.48
CA LEU A 288 -8.52 14.78 -19.14
C LEU A 288 -7.27 13.92 -18.89
N SER A 289 -7.45 12.76 -18.25
CA SER A 289 -6.35 11.82 -18.00
C SER A 289 -5.80 11.23 -19.30
N LEU A 290 -6.68 10.82 -20.21
CA LEU A 290 -6.33 10.19 -21.49
C LEU A 290 -5.75 11.17 -22.52
N GLU A 291 -6.34 12.35 -22.62
CA GLU A 291 -6.04 13.33 -23.65
C GLU A 291 -4.83 14.20 -23.31
N GLN A 292 -4.59 14.46 -22.02
CA GLN A 292 -3.54 15.39 -21.59
C GLN A 292 -2.61 14.79 -20.54
N THR A 293 -3.12 14.38 -19.37
CA THR A 293 -2.28 14.07 -18.21
C THR A 293 -1.34 12.89 -18.45
N TYR A 294 -1.84 11.77 -18.96
CA TYR A 294 -1.02 10.58 -19.23
C TYR A 294 -0.04 10.80 -20.38
N PRO A 295 -0.43 11.36 -21.55
CA PRO A 295 0.51 11.71 -22.61
C PRO A 295 1.70 12.55 -22.15
N ASP A 296 1.45 13.61 -21.37
CA ASP A 296 2.51 14.49 -20.86
C ASP A 296 3.43 13.75 -19.88
N ARG A 297 2.84 13.00 -18.94
CA ARG A 297 3.60 12.21 -17.97
C ARG A 297 4.46 11.14 -18.64
N ILE A 298 3.98 10.50 -19.70
CA ILE A 298 4.70 9.50 -20.48
C ILE A 298 5.88 10.16 -21.21
N LYS A 299 5.63 11.24 -21.95
CA LYS A 299 6.64 11.95 -22.74
C LYS A 299 7.79 12.47 -21.87
N ILE A 300 7.47 13.15 -20.77
CA ILE A 300 8.47 13.74 -19.87
C ILE A 300 9.31 12.66 -19.19
N ARG A 301 8.66 11.61 -18.66
CA ARG A 301 9.39 10.52 -17.99
C ARG A 301 10.28 9.76 -18.96
N LYS A 302 9.82 9.48 -20.18
CA LYS A 302 10.65 8.82 -21.20
C LYS A 302 11.93 9.61 -21.46
N LYS A 303 11.82 10.92 -21.67
CA LYS A 303 13.01 11.76 -21.91
C LYS A 303 13.98 11.74 -20.73
N LYS A 304 13.48 11.77 -19.49
CA LYS A 304 14.31 11.65 -18.29
C LYS A 304 15.03 10.30 -18.22
N LEU A 305 14.30 9.20 -18.46
CA LEU A 305 14.84 7.84 -18.45
C LEU A 305 15.95 7.67 -19.49
N ASP A 306 15.75 8.18 -20.72
CA ASP A 306 16.75 8.09 -21.78
C ASP A 306 18.06 8.80 -21.41
N ILE A 307 17.98 9.98 -20.78
CA ILE A 307 19.16 10.72 -20.30
C ILE A 307 19.84 9.97 -19.15
N MET A 308 19.05 9.52 -18.17
CA MET A 308 19.59 8.81 -16.99
C MET A 308 20.28 7.52 -17.41
N MET A 309 19.66 6.72 -18.28
CA MET A 309 20.23 5.46 -18.75
C MET A 309 21.55 5.68 -19.48
N ALA A 310 21.62 6.68 -20.38
CA ALA A 310 22.84 6.99 -21.12
C ALA A 310 24.03 7.33 -20.21
N GLU A 311 23.81 7.94 -19.04
CA GLU A 311 24.87 8.21 -18.07
C GLU A 311 25.16 7.00 -17.18
N MET A 312 24.12 6.25 -16.77
CA MET A 312 24.27 5.03 -15.96
C MET A 312 25.01 3.91 -16.70
N GLU A 313 24.94 3.84 -18.02
CA GLU A 313 25.67 2.85 -18.84
C GLU A 313 27.17 3.15 -18.94
N LYS A 314 27.60 4.40 -18.70
CA LYS A 314 29.01 4.81 -18.82
C LYS A 314 29.82 4.57 -17.56
N ASP A 315 29.17 4.58 -16.39
CA ASP A 315 29.84 4.62 -15.10
C ASP A 315 29.04 3.83 -14.05
N GLU A 316 29.70 2.87 -13.40
CA GLU A 316 29.10 2.03 -12.38
C GLU A 316 28.70 2.77 -11.10
N ALA A 317 29.51 3.74 -10.66
CA ALA A 317 29.15 4.56 -9.50
C ALA A 317 27.90 5.39 -9.80
N VAL A 318 27.76 5.92 -11.02
CA VAL A 318 26.54 6.61 -11.47
C VAL A 318 25.36 5.64 -11.53
N ARG A 319 25.56 4.42 -12.06
CA ARG A 319 24.56 3.34 -12.07
C ARG A 319 24.04 3.05 -10.67
N ILE A 320 24.92 2.91 -9.68
CA ILE A 320 24.53 2.70 -8.28
C ILE A 320 23.76 3.92 -7.76
N GLN A 321 24.29 5.14 -7.91
CA GLN A 321 23.68 6.39 -7.41
C GLN A 321 22.27 6.68 -7.97
N TYR A 322 22.01 6.29 -9.22
CA TYR A 322 20.75 6.57 -9.91
C TYR A 322 19.80 5.37 -9.98
N SER A 323 20.22 4.18 -9.56
CA SER A 323 19.42 2.95 -9.63
C SER A 323 18.01 3.09 -9.07
N SER A 324 17.85 3.57 -7.83
CA SER A 324 16.52 3.69 -7.21
C SER A 324 15.67 4.78 -7.87
N LYS A 325 16.28 5.93 -8.18
CA LYS A 325 15.62 7.05 -8.87
C LYS A 325 15.10 6.63 -10.26
N HIS A 326 15.91 5.89 -11.01
CA HIS A 326 15.56 5.38 -12.33
C HIS A 326 14.37 4.41 -12.22
N ALA A 327 14.46 3.41 -11.35
CA ALA A 327 13.41 2.41 -11.15
C ALA A 327 12.06 3.05 -10.80
N GLY A 328 12.05 4.03 -9.89
CA GLY A 328 10.82 4.76 -9.53
C GLY A 328 10.19 5.51 -10.71
N ILE A 329 11.00 6.16 -11.55
CA ILE A 329 10.50 6.87 -12.75
C ILE A 329 10.00 5.87 -13.80
N ALA A 330 10.76 4.80 -14.05
CA ALA A 330 10.44 3.78 -15.04
C ALA A 330 9.14 3.04 -14.69
N ASN A 331 8.93 2.74 -13.42
CA ASN A 331 7.73 2.09 -12.93
C ASN A 331 6.47 2.87 -13.30
N TYR A 332 6.42 4.16 -12.95
CA TYR A 332 5.27 5.00 -13.26
C TYR A 332 5.17 5.34 -14.75
N TRP A 333 6.29 5.49 -15.46
CA TRP A 333 6.27 5.68 -16.91
C TRP A 333 5.51 4.55 -17.61
N LYS A 334 5.84 3.30 -17.29
CA LYS A 334 5.16 2.14 -17.87
C LYS A 334 3.73 1.98 -17.34
N ASN A 335 3.49 2.27 -16.07
CA ASN A 335 2.15 2.26 -15.49
C ASN A 335 1.19 3.20 -16.23
N PHE A 336 1.59 4.46 -16.54
CA PHE A 336 0.75 5.38 -17.31
C PHE A 336 0.44 4.89 -18.73
N ILE A 337 1.39 4.23 -19.39
CA ILE A 337 1.15 3.59 -20.70
C ILE A 337 0.07 2.51 -20.57
N GLY A 338 0.20 1.64 -19.55
CA GLY A 338 -0.75 0.57 -19.28
C GLY A 338 -2.14 1.09 -18.93
N MET A 339 -2.25 2.07 -18.04
CA MET A 339 -3.52 2.69 -17.63
C MET A 339 -4.21 3.35 -18.82
N LYS A 340 -3.49 4.14 -19.63
CA LYS A 340 -4.04 4.76 -20.83
C LYS A 340 -4.64 3.69 -21.76
N ARG A 341 -3.84 2.67 -22.10
CA ARG A 341 -4.27 1.58 -22.98
C ARG A 341 -5.47 0.81 -22.43
N GLY A 342 -5.49 0.55 -21.12
CA GLY A 342 -6.57 -0.18 -20.46
C GLY A 342 -7.89 0.59 -20.50
N LEU A 343 -7.87 1.87 -20.13
CA LEU A 343 -9.04 2.76 -20.15
C LEU A 343 -9.62 2.92 -21.57
N GLU A 344 -8.75 3.11 -22.58
CA GLU A 344 -9.17 3.20 -23.99
C GLU A 344 -9.78 1.88 -24.48
N LYS A 345 -9.12 0.74 -24.22
CA LYS A 345 -9.57 -0.58 -24.68
C LYS A 345 -10.91 -0.99 -24.06
N LEU A 346 -11.12 -0.65 -22.79
CA LEU A 346 -12.34 -0.98 -22.05
C LEU A 346 -13.43 0.09 -22.20
N ASN A 347 -13.16 1.17 -22.93
CA ASN A 347 -14.07 2.29 -23.14
C ASN A 347 -14.66 2.86 -21.84
N VAL A 348 -13.81 3.04 -20.81
CA VAL A 348 -14.25 3.39 -19.45
C VAL A 348 -14.85 4.80 -19.35
N ALA A 349 -14.54 5.69 -20.29
CA ALA A 349 -15.06 7.06 -20.30
C ALA A 349 -16.52 7.18 -20.74
N ALA A 350 -17.05 6.17 -21.45
CA ALA A 350 -18.42 6.13 -21.95
C ALA A 350 -19.37 5.52 -20.92
#